data_AF-A0A4U1H8S8-F1
#
_entry.id   AF-A0A4U1H8S8-F1
#
_cell.length_a   1.000
_cell.length_b   1.000
_cell.length_c   1.000
_cell.angle_alpha   90.00
_cell.angle_beta   90.00
_cell.angle_gamma   90.00
#
_symmetry.space_group_name_H-M   'P 1'
#
loop_
_entity.id
_entity.type
_entity.pdbx_description
1 polymer ?
#
loop_
_entity_poly.entity_id
_entity_poly.type
_entity_poly.pdbx_seq_one_letter_code
_entity_poly.pdbx_strand_id
1 'polypeptide(L)'
;AGGFPVEFPVFSNGESNLRPTAMFTRNLASMDVEESIRGNPIDAVVLLAGCDKTTPALLMGAASCDVPAILVSGGPMLNGKHAGRDIGSGTVVWQLSEQVKAGKITLHEFMSAEAGMSRSAGTCNTMGTASTMACMAEALGVTLPHNAAIPAVDARRYVLAHLSGMRIVEMALEDVRLSKLLTRAAFENAIRANAAIGGSTNAAIHLKAIAGRIGVELQLDDWTRIGRGTPTLVDLQPSGRFLMEEFYYAGGLPAVLRRLGEAGLLPHPEALTANGRSLWENCQD
;
A
#
# COMPACT_ATOMS: atom_id res chain seq x y z
N ALA A 1 15.54 -20.05 4.26
CA ALA A 1 16.65 -19.11 4.51
C ALA A 1 17.36 -19.29 5.87
N GLY A 2 16.89 -20.15 6.79
CA GLY A 2 17.65 -20.48 8.02
C GLY A 2 17.41 -19.57 9.22
N GLY A 3 16.34 -18.75 9.20
CA GLY A 3 15.94 -17.92 10.36
C GLY A 3 15.00 -18.65 11.32
N PHE A 4 14.74 -18.03 12.48
CA PHE A 4 13.77 -18.47 13.48
C PHE A 4 12.55 -17.53 13.47
N PRO A 5 11.44 -17.88 12.81
CA PRO A 5 10.25 -17.04 12.77
C PRO A 5 9.49 -17.08 14.11
N VAL A 6 9.16 -15.90 14.64
CA VAL A 6 8.28 -15.73 15.81
C VAL A 6 7.20 -14.72 15.44
N GLU A 7 5.95 -15.14 15.52
CA GLU A 7 4.81 -14.26 15.28
C GLU A 7 4.44 -13.50 16.57
N PHE A 8 4.20 -12.20 16.45
CA PHE A 8 3.64 -11.39 17.53
C PHE A 8 2.59 -10.43 16.96
N PRO A 9 1.42 -10.29 17.61
CA PRO A 9 0.38 -9.37 17.18
C PRO A 9 0.72 -7.93 17.59
N VAL A 10 0.21 -6.98 16.81
CA VAL A 10 0.23 -5.54 17.10
C VAL A 10 -1.16 -4.95 16.86
N PHE A 11 -1.40 -3.74 17.36
CA PHE A 11 -2.69 -3.06 17.24
C PHE A 11 -3.13 -2.91 15.77
N SER A 12 -4.29 -3.48 15.44
CA SER A 12 -4.83 -3.45 14.09
C SER A 12 -5.90 -2.37 13.91
N ASN A 13 -5.58 -1.37 13.06
CA ASN A 13 -6.44 -0.22 12.79
C ASN A 13 -7.47 -0.50 11.69
N GLY A 14 -8.57 -1.18 12.03
CA GLY A 14 -9.69 -1.41 11.09
C GLY A 14 -10.49 -0.13 10.81
N GLU A 15 -10.31 0.46 9.62
CA GLU A 15 -10.98 1.71 9.20
C GLU A 15 -12.51 1.65 9.32
N SER A 16 -13.11 0.50 8.96
CA SER A 16 -14.56 0.30 8.99
C SER A 16 -15.15 0.21 10.40
N ASN A 17 -14.33 -0.07 11.42
CA ASN A 17 -14.81 -0.42 12.75
C ASN A 17 -14.48 0.64 13.81
N LEU A 18 -13.32 1.30 13.69
CA LEU A 18 -12.84 2.21 14.73
C LEU A 18 -13.56 3.56 14.73
N ARG A 19 -13.93 4.02 15.92
CA ARG A 19 -14.61 5.30 16.16
C ARG A 19 -13.77 6.13 17.14
N PRO A 20 -13.64 7.46 16.97
CA PRO A 20 -14.29 8.29 15.96
C PRO A 20 -13.70 8.15 14.55
N THR A 21 -12.44 7.74 14.43
CA THR A 21 -11.77 7.40 13.15
C THR A 21 -10.50 6.60 13.43
N ALA A 22 -10.15 5.65 12.57
CA ALA A 22 -8.89 4.88 12.68
C ALA A 22 -7.63 5.75 12.52
N MET A 23 -7.74 6.98 12.00
CA MET A 23 -6.60 7.89 11.94
C MET A 23 -6.06 8.25 13.34
N PHE A 24 -6.93 8.33 14.36
CA PHE A 24 -6.53 8.66 15.73
C PHE A 24 -5.64 7.58 16.34
N THR A 25 -5.85 6.32 15.95
CA THR A 25 -5.12 5.17 16.47
C THR A 25 -3.94 4.76 15.58
N ARG A 26 -3.69 5.44 14.45
CA ARG A 26 -2.48 5.22 13.63
C ARG A 26 -1.20 5.40 14.45
N ASN A 27 -1.12 6.49 15.20
CA ASN A 27 0.08 6.78 16.02
C ASN A 27 0.19 5.81 17.20
N LEU A 28 -0.94 5.41 17.79
CA LEU A 28 -0.99 4.38 18.83
C LEU A 28 -0.40 3.06 18.34
N ALA A 29 -0.87 2.56 17.18
CA ALA A 29 -0.33 1.34 16.58
C ALA A 29 1.15 1.48 16.21
N SER A 30 1.58 2.66 15.75
CA SER A 30 3.00 2.89 15.46
C SER A 30 3.87 2.83 16.72
N MET A 31 3.40 3.31 17.87
CA MET A 31 4.13 3.18 19.14
C MET A 31 4.15 1.72 19.61
N ASP A 32 3.04 1.00 19.48
CA ASP A 32 2.96 -0.43 19.80
C ASP A 32 3.94 -1.27 18.97
N VAL A 33 4.01 -1.02 17.66
CA VAL A 33 4.99 -1.66 16.77
C VAL A 33 6.43 -1.31 17.17
N GLU A 34 6.72 -0.04 17.46
CA GLU A 34 8.05 0.41 17.86
C GLU A 34 8.54 -0.30 19.13
N GLU A 35 7.72 -0.30 20.18
CA GLU A 35 8.08 -0.92 21.47
C GLU A 35 8.10 -2.45 21.38
N SER A 36 7.22 -3.06 20.57
CA SER A 36 7.24 -4.49 20.30
C SER A 36 8.54 -4.93 19.61
N ILE A 37 9.07 -4.11 18.69
CA ILE A 37 10.35 -4.40 18.03
C ILE A 37 11.52 -4.13 18.98
N ARG A 38 11.57 -2.95 19.61
CA ARG A 38 12.71 -2.52 20.43
C ARG A 38 12.84 -3.34 21.73
N GLY A 39 11.72 -3.73 22.32
CA GLY A 39 11.67 -4.44 23.61
C GLY A 39 11.95 -5.95 23.52
N ASN A 40 12.01 -6.52 22.32
CA ASN A 40 12.19 -7.96 22.09
C ASN A 40 13.47 -8.24 21.28
N PRO A 41 14.05 -9.45 21.36
CA PRO A 41 15.25 -9.83 20.61
C PRO A 41 14.90 -10.11 19.14
N ILE A 42 14.60 -9.05 18.38
CA ILE A 42 14.19 -9.11 16.96
C ILE A 42 15.31 -8.55 16.09
N ASP A 43 15.92 -9.41 15.27
CA ASP A 43 16.98 -9.01 14.32
C ASP A 43 16.42 -8.41 13.02
N ALA A 44 15.23 -8.85 12.60
CA ALA A 44 14.53 -8.36 11.41
C ALA A 44 13.04 -8.65 11.50
N VAL A 45 12.21 -7.91 10.76
CA VAL A 45 10.74 -7.98 10.88
C VAL A 45 10.01 -8.05 9.54
N VAL A 46 8.99 -8.91 9.45
CA VAL A 46 8.02 -8.89 8.35
C VAL A 46 6.78 -8.11 8.80
N LEU A 47 6.45 -7.04 8.09
CA LEU A 47 5.30 -6.18 8.38
C LEU A 47 4.09 -6.65 7.57
N LEU A 48 3.18 -7.41 8.20
CA LEU A 48 1.93 -7.84 7.57
C LEU A 48 0.88 -6.72 7.67
N ALA A 49 0.57 -6.09 6.54
CA ALA A 49 -0.31 -4.92 6.47
C ALA A 49 -1.44 -5.09 5.45
N GLY A 50 -2.49 -4.29 5.57
CA GLY A 50 -3.61 -4.29 4.63
C GLY A 50 -4.47 -3.03 4.75
N CYS A 51 -5.37 -3.01 5.72
CA CYS A 51 -6.33 -1.92 5.90
C CYS A 51 -5.64 -0.54 6.02
N ASP A 52 -6.30 0.52 5.57
CA ASP A 52 -5.80 1.89 5.37
C ASP A 52 -4.60 2.32 6.24
N LYS A 53 -4.75 2.25 7.57
CA LYS A 53 -3.78 2.81 8.52
C LYS A 53 -2.71 1.81 8.97
N THR A 54 -2.85 0.53 8.64
CA THR A 54 -1.88 -0.51 9.03
C THR A 54 -0.54 -0.31 8.35
N THR A 55 -0.51 -0.15 7.01
CA THR A 55 0.72 0.10 6.25
C THR A 55 1.56 1.26 6.81
N PRO A 56 1.01 2.48 6.97
CA PRO A 56 1.81 3.57 7.54
C PRO A 56 2.15 3.36 9.02
N ALA A 57 1.26 2.80 9.84
CA ALA A 57 1.56 2.58 11.26
C ALA A 57 2.73 1.62 11.47
N LEU A 58 2.74 0.49 10.75
CA LEU A 58 3.79 -0.51 10.82
C LEU A 58 5.12 0.03 10.30
N LEU A 59 5.10 0.73 9.15
CA LEU A 59 6.32 1.37 8.62
C LEU A 59 6.86 2.45 9.56
N MET A 60 5.99 3.27 10.17
CA MET A 60 6.41 4.29 11.13
C MET A 60 7.07 3.68 12.38
N GLY A 61 6.48 2.62 12.95
CA GLY A 61 7.04 1.96 14.12
C GLY A 61 8.38 1.28 13.81
N ALA A 62 8.45 0.51 12.73
CA ALA A 62 9.69 -0.14 12.29
C ALA A 62 10.79 0.86 11.93
N ALA A 63 10.45 1.97 11.27
CA ALA A 63 11.40 3.02 10.90
C ALA A 63 12.09 3.66 12.11
N SER A 64 11.45 3.70 13.28
CA SER A 64 12.06 4.24 14.50
C SER A 64 12.90 3.24 15.30
N CYS A 65 12.86 1.96 14.94
CA CYS A 65 13.83 0.97 15.41
C CYS A 65 14.98 0.78 14.42
N ASP A 66 14.76 1.11 13.14
CA ASP A 66 15.70 0.96 12.03
C ASP A 66 16.35 -0.43 11.93
N VAL A 67 15.55 -1.48 12.16
CA VAL A 67 15.93 -2.87 11.89
C VAL A 67 15.63 -3.22 10.42
N PRO A 68 16.28 -4.23 9.84
CA PRO A 68 15.85 -4.80 8.56
C PRO A 68 14.36 -5.16 8.60
N ALA A 69 13.59 -4.59 7.67
CA ALA A 69 12.15 -4.78 7.62
C ALA A 69 11.66 -4.89 6.17
N ILE A 70 10.74 -5.82 5.94
CA ILE A 70 10.04 -5.98 4.66
C ILE A 70 8.53 -5.98 4.89
N LEU A 71 7.80 -5.26 4.06
CA LEU A 71 6.35 -5.20 4.12
C LEU A 71 5.72 -6.21 3.15
N VAL A 72 4.67 -6.88 3.63
CA VAL A 72 3.81 -7.76 2.83
C VAL A 72 2.37 -7.26 2.97
N SER A 73 1.82 -6.80 1.85
CA SER A 73 0.43 -6.39 1.77
C SER A 73 -0.49 -7.61 1.72
N GLY A 74 -1.66 -7.53 2.34
CA GLY A 74 -2.70 -8.55 2.24
C GLY A 74 -3.29 -8.62 0.83
N GLY A 75 -3.49 -7.47 0.19
CA GLY A 75 -4.04 -7.35 -1.17
C GLY A 75 -5.51 -6.93 -1.20
N PRO A 76 -5.99 -6.44 -2.35
CA PRO A 76 -7.37 -6.02 -2.54
C PRO A 76 -8.32 -7.22 -2.57
N MET A 77 -9.58 -6.95 -2.20
CA MET A 77 -10.70 -7.85 -2.50
C MET A 77 -10.85 -8.03 -4.01
N LEU A 78 -11.54 -9.12 -4.39
CA LEU A 78 -12.05 -9.28 -5.74
C LEU A 78 -13.13 -8.23 -6.05
N ASN A 79 -13.43 -8.03 -7.33
CA ASN A 79 -14.40 -7.06 -7.82
C ASN A 79 -15.80 -7.35 -7.26
N GLY A 80 -16.52 -6.37 -6.71
CA GLY A 80 -17.90 -6.63 -6.28
C GLY A 80 -18.81 -6.86 -7.49
N LYS A 81 -19.90 -7.62 -7.36
CA LYS A 81 -20.87 -7.85 -8.45
C LYS A 81 -22.28 -7.50 -7.99
N HIS A 82 -22.97 -6.65 -8.75
CA HIS A 82 -24.37 -6.32 -8.52
C HIS A 82 -25.10 -6.09 -9.83
N ALA A 83 -26.25 -6.76 -10.03
CA ALA A 83 -27.05 -6.70 -11.26
C ALA A 83 -26.22 -6.89 -12.56
N GLY A 84 -25.27 -7.83 -12.53
CA GLY A 84 -24.40 -8.13 -13.68
C GLY A 84 -23.30 -7.10 -13.95
N ARG A 85 -23.11 -6.10 -13.08
CA ARG A 85 -22.07 -5.07 -13.21
C ARG A 85 -21.06 -5.16 -12.07
N ASP A 86 -19.86 -4.68 -12.34
CA ASP A 86 -18.81 -4.51 -11.33
C ASP A 86 -19.12 -3.33 -10.41
N ILE A 87 -18.96 -3.54 -9.11
CA ILE A 87 -19.12 -2.52 -8.08
C ILE A 87 -17.88 -2.45 -7.17
N GLY A 88 -17.35 -1.24 -7.01
CA GLY A 88 -16.15 -0.97 -6.21
C GLY A 88 -16.47 -0.64 -4.75
N SER A 89 -15.63 -1.13 -3.83
CA SER A 89 -15.70 -0.82 -2.41
C SER A 89 -15.50 0.68 -2.16
N GLY A 90 -16.34 1.25 -1.30
CA GLY A 90 -16.31 2.69 -0.95
C GLY A 90 -17.04 3.55 -1.98
N THR A 91 -16.55 3.62 -3.23
CA THR A 91 -17.10 4.49 -4.29
C THR A 91 -18.59 4.24 -4.53
N VAL A 92 -19.00 2.97 -4.59
CA VAL A 92 -20.39 2.61 -4.87
C VAL A 92 -21.29 2.85 -3.66
N VAL A 93 -20.79 2.71 -2.42
CA VAL A 93 -21.56 3.06 -1.21
C VAL A 93 -22.00 4.52 -1.26
N TRP A 94 -21.08 5.42 -1.60
CA TRP A 94 -21.38 6.84 -1.76
C TRP A 94 -22.46 7.07 -2.82
N GLN A 95 -22.27 6.51 -4.02
CA GLN A 95 -23.22 6.66 -5.12
C GLN A 95 -24.61 6.10 -4.79
N LEU A 96 -24.69 4.90 -4.23
CA LEU A 96 -25.98 4.27 -3.89
C LEU A 96 -26.66 4.99 -2.73
N SER A 97 -25.91 5.48 -1.73
CA SER A 97 -26.48 6.25 -0.63
C SER A 97 -27.16 7.53 -1.13
N GLU A 98 -26.57 8.22 -2.11
CA GLU A 98 -27.17 9.39 -2.76
C GLU A 98 -28.37 9.02 -3.63
N GLN A 99 -28.35 7.85 -4.29
CA GLN A 99 -29.50 7.36 -5.05
C GLN A 99 -30.70 6.99 -4.16
N VAL A 100 -30.46 6.42 -2.96
CA VAL A 100 -31.51 6.18 -1.95
C VAL A 100 -32.12 7.52 -1.52
N LYS A 101 -31.30 8.50 -1.15
CA LYS A 101 -31.78 9.84 -0.76
C LYS A 101 -32.55 10.55 -1.87
N ALA A 102 -32.14 10.35 -3.12
CA ALA A 102 -32.83 10.86 -4.29
C ALA A 102 -34.10 10.08 -4.67
N GLY A 103 -34.45 9.01 -3.94
CA GLY A 103 -35.61 8.16 -4.22
C GLY A 103 -35.50 7.35 -5.51
N LYS A 104 -34.28 7.19 -6.06
CA LYS A 104 -34.05 6.45 -7.32
C LYS A 104 -33.94 4.95 -7.12
N ILE A 105 -33.50 4.53 -5.93
CA ILE A 105 -33.43 3.13 -5.51
C ILE A 105 -34.03 2.99 -4.11
N THR A 106 -34.55 1.81 -3.82
CA THR A 106 -35.05 1.42 -2.51
C THR A 106 -33.91 1.09 -1.54
N LEU A 107 -34.20 1.12 -0.24
CA LEU A 107 -33.25 0.64 0.77
C LEU A 107 -32.94 -0.85 0.57
N HIS A 108 -33.89 -1.65 0.09
CA HIS A 108 -33.67 -3.06 -0.22
C HIS A 108 -32.63 -3.25 -1.34
N GLU A 109 -32.72 -2.46 -2.42
CA GLU A 109 -31.72 -2.47 -3.49
C GLU A 109 -30.34 -2.06 -2.99
N PHE A 110 -30.28 -1.04 -2.11
CA PHE A 110 -29.03 -0.63 -1.46
C PHE A 110 -28.39 -1.76 -0.64
N MET A 111 -29.16 -2.44 0.23
CA MET A 111 -28.67 -3.56 1.04
C MET A 111 -28.25 -4.76 0.17
N SER A 112 -28.95 -5.01 -0.93
CA SER A 112 -28.57 -6.07 -1.88
C SER A 112 -27.22 -5.78 -2.56
N ALA A 113 -26.94 -4.51 -2.87
CA ALA A 113 -25.65 -4.11 -3.41
C ALA A 113 -24.52 -4.22 -2.39
N GLU A 114 -24.78 -3.92 -1.11
CA GLU A 114 -23.82 -4.10 -0.02
C GLU A 114 -23.33 -5.56 0.06
N ALA A 115 -24.25 -6.53 0.01
CA ALA A 115 -23.90 -7.96 0.03
C ALA A 115 -23.04 -8.40 -1.16
N GLY A 116 -23.23 -7.79 -2.33
CA GLY A 116 -22.45 -8.07 -3.54
C GLY A 116 -21.10 -7.34 -3.61
N MET A 117 -20.86 -6.37 -2.73
CA MET A 117 -19.72 -5.46 -2.79
C MET A 117 -18.44 -6.08 -2.22
N SER A 118 -18.52 -6.64 -1.02
CA SER A 118 -17.37 -7.16 -0.27
C SER A 118 -17.44 -8.68 -0.19
N ARG A 119 -17.10 -9.34 -1.30
CA ARG A 119 -17.34 -10.77 -1.54
C ARG A 119 -16.10 -11.67 -1.51
N SER A 120 -15.00 -11.19 -0.96
CA SER A 120 -13.79 -11.97 -0.67
C SER A 120 -13.05 -11.36 0.51
N ALA A 121 -12.04 -12.06 1.05
CA ALA A 121 -11.05 -11.43 1.90
C ALA A 121 -10.25 -10.38 1.11
N GLY A 122 -9.76 -9.34 1.80
CA GLY A 122 -8.89 -8.31 1.23
C GLY A 122 -9.26 -6.88 1.67
N THR A 123 -8.54 -5.90 1.13
CA THR A 123 -8.81 -4.47 1.30
C THR A 123 -9.79 -3.94 0.25
N CYS A 124 -10.18 -2.65 0.36
CA CYS A 124 -10.99 -2.00 -0.68
C CYS A 124 -10.37 -2.20 -2.07
N ASN A 125 -11.18 -2.61 -3.05
CA ASN A 125 -10.77 -2.98 -4.41
C ASN A 125 -10.72 -1.80 -5.40
N THR A 126 -10.78 -0.56 -4.89
CA THR A 126 -10.59 0.69 -5.64
C THR A 126 -9.19 1.25 -5.38
N MET A 127 -8.79 2.33 -6.06
CA MET A 127 -7.58 3.10 -5.74
C MET A 127 -7.79 4.00 -4.50
N GLY A 128 -8.35 3.41 -3.43
CA GLY A 128 -8.50 4.02 -2.11
C GLY A 128 -7.19 4.04 -1.33
N THR A 129 -7.24 4.42 -0.04
CA THR A 129 -6.03 4.55 0.78
C THR A 129 -5.27 3.24 0.93
N ALA A 130 -5.94 2.10 1.15
CA ALA A 130 -5.27 0.81 1.26
C ALA A 130 -4.43 0.46 0.01
N SER A 131 -5.03 0.49 -1.18
CA SER A 131 -4.34 0.23 -2.46
C SER A 131 -3.25 1.26 -2.73
N THR A 132 -3.52 2.53 -2.43
CA THR A 132 -2.54 3.61 -2.56
C THR A 132 -1.32 3.34 -1.68
N MET A 133 -1.52 3.05 -0.39
CA MET A 133 -0.43 2.81 0.55
C MET A 133 0.32 1.50 0.25
N ALA A 134 -0.35 0.48 -0.28
CA ALA A 134 0.32 -0.71 -0.81
C ALA A 134 1.23 -0.36 -2.00
N CYS A 135 0.76 0.49 -2.92
CA CYS A 135 1.58 1.02 -4.01
C CYS A 135 2.73 1.89 -3.49
N MET A 136 2.51 2.71 -2.46
CA MET A 136 3.57 3.51 -1.86
C MET A 136 4.64 2.63 -1.22
N ALA A 137 4.28 1.55 -0.53
CA ALA A 137 5.25 0.63 0.05
C ALA A 137 6.14 -0.02 -1.04
N GLU A 138 5.55 -0.40 -2.17
CA GLU A 138 6.30 -0.96 -3.29
C GLU A 138 7.18 0.10 -4.00
N ALA A 139 6.65 1.31 -4.23
CA ALA A 139 7.41 2.41 -4.82
C ALA A 139 8.55 2.95 -3.93
N LEU A 140 8.39 2.86 -2.60
CA LEU A 140 9.44 3.13 -1.61
C LEU A 140 10.49 2.02 -1.56
N GLY A 141 10.26 0.88 -2.22
CA GLY A 141 11.19 -0.23 -2.24
C GLY A 141 11.19 -1.07 -0.96
N VAL A 142 10.19 -0.97 -0.08
CA VAL A 142 10.14 -1.73 1.19
C VAL A 142 9.40 -3.06 1.07
N THR A 143 9.09 -3.50 -0.14
CA THR A 143 8.39 -4.76 -0.44
C THR A 143 9.12 -5.50 -1.55
N LEU A 144 8.74 -6.75 -1.82
CA LEU A 144 9.05 -7.38 -3.10
C LEU A 144 8.21 -6.77 -4.24
N PRO A 145 8.65 -6.84 -5.51
CA PRO A 145 7.85 -6.40 -6.66
C PRO A 145 6.50 -7.13 -6.76
N HIS A 146 5.52 -6.48 -7.37
CA HIS A 146 4.10 -6.90 -7.49
C HIS A 146 3.32 -6.92 -6.17
N ASN A 147 3.92 -6.56 -5.04
CA ASN A 147 3.27 -6.58 -3.74
C ASN A 147 1.95 -5.81 -3.69
N ALA A 148 1.82 -4.68 -4.37
CA ALA A 148 0.69 -3.79 -4.20
C ALA A 148 -0.62 -4.34 -4.78
N ALA A 149 -0.55 -5.03 -5.91
CA ALA A 149 -1.73 -5.28 -6.75
C ALA A 149 -2.30 -6.70 -6.65
N ILE A 150 -1.50 -7.72 -6.25
CA ILE A 150 -1.98 -9.11 -6.21
C ILE A 150 -3.23 -9.23 -5.31
N PRO A 151 -4.39 -9.70 -5.80
CA PRO A 151 -5.58 -9.89 -4.99
C PRO A 151 -5.32 -10.79 -3.78
N ALA A 152 -6.00 -10.53 -2.66
CA ALA A 152 -5.71 -11.21 -1.40
C ALA A 152 -5.91 -12.74 -1.45
N VAL A 153 -6.85 -13.18 -2.29
CA VAL A 153 -7.21 -14.60 -2.46
C VAL A 153 -6.47 -15.27 -3.61
N ASP A 154 -5.57 -14.57 -4.30
CA ASP A 154 -4.75 -15.14 -5.36
C ASP A 154 -3.62 -16.00 -4.77
N ALA A 155 -3.36 -17.18 -5.34
CA ALA A 155 -2.29 -18.06 -4.90
C ALA A 155 -0.91 -17.37 -4.87
N ARG A 156 -0.67 -16.42 -5.79
CA ARG A 156 0.58 -15.65 -5.89
C ARG A 156 0.80 -14.74 -4.69
N ARG A 157 -0.24 -14.39 -3.92
CA ARG A 157 -0.09 -13.64 -2.66
C ARG A 157 0.65 -14.48 -1.61
N TYR A 158 0.33 -15.77 -1.52
CA TYR A 158 1.01 -16.71 -0.62
C TYR A 158 2.44 -16.99 -1.06
N VAL A 159 2.67 -17.08 -2.38
CA VAL A 159 4.03 -17.19 -2.95
C VAL A 159 4.86 -15.96 -2.56
N LEU A 160 4.32 -14.75 -2.76
CA LEU A 160 5.00 -13.51 -2.37
C LEU A 160 5.32 -13.48 -0.87
N ALA A 161 4.37 -13.87 -0.01
CA ALA A 161 4.59 -13.92 1.43
C ALA A 161 5.71 -14.91 1.81
N HIS A 162 5.75 -16.08 1.15
CA HIS A 162 6.82 -17.06 1.34
C HIS A 162 8.19 -16.51 0.92
N LEU A 163 8.26 -15.88 -0.26
CA LEU A 163 9.49 -15.25 -0.76
C LEU A 163 9.96 -14.10 0.15
N SER A 164 9.04 -13.29 0.69
CA SER A 164 9.38 -12.26 1.66
C SER A 164 9.96 -12.83 2.96
N GLY A 165 9.44 -13.98 3.41
CA GLY A 165 10.01 -14.71 4.55
C GLY A 165 11.41 -15.27 4.29
N MET A 166 11.73 -15.65 3.05
CA MET A 166 13.10 -15.97 2.66
C MET A 166 13.97 -14.72 2.64
N ARG A 167 13.49 -13.66 1.99
CA ARG A 167 14.26 -12.43 1.77
C ARG A 167 14.58 -11.68 3.06
N ILE A 168 13.67 -11.64 4.03
CA ILE A 168 13.92 -10.92 5.28
C ILE A 168 15.10 -11.49 6.08
N VAL A 169 15.32 -12.81 6.00
CA VAL A 169 16.47 -13.46 6.64
C VAL A 169 17.77 -13.05 5.96
N GLU A 170 17.78 -12.97 4.62
CA GLU A 170 18.93 -12.45 3.87
C GLU A 170 19.19 -10.97 4.20
N MET A 171 18.14 -10.14 4.26
CA MET A 171 18.24 -8.74 4.67
C MET A 171 18.80 -8.58 6.08
N ALA A 172 18.50 -9.50 7.00
CA ALA A 172 19.08 -9.51 8.34
C ALA A 172 20.60 -9.75 8.30
N LEU A 173 21.05 -10.70 7.48
CA LEU A 173 22.48 -11.03 7.30
C LEU A 173 23.24 -9.92 6.56
N GLU A 174 22.59 -9.25 5.61
CA GLU A 174 23.13 -8.14 4.81
C GLU A 174 23.00 -6.77 5.50
N ASP A 175 22.33 -6.71 6.66
CA ASP A 175 22.01 -5.48 7.39
C ASP A 175 21.24 -4.45 6.52
N VAL A 176 20.30 -4.90 5.67
CA VAL A 176 19.49 -4.01 4.81
C VAL A 176 18.34 -3.41 5.62
N ARG A 177 18.64 -2.31 6.32
CA ARG A 177 17.72 -1.54 7.18
C ARG A 177 16.77 -0.64 6.39
N LEU A 178 15.69 -0.22 7.03
CA LEU A 178 14.74 0.74 6.44
C LEU A 178 15.40 2.07 6.08
N SER A 179 16.38 2.56 6.84
CA SER A 179 17.14 3.79 6.52
C SER A 179 17.90 3.70 5.18
N LYS A 180 18.27 2.50 4.74
CA LYS A 180 18.91 2.27 3.43
C LYS A 180 17.90 2.29 2.27
N LEU A 181 16.63 2.03 2.54
CA LEU A 181 15.55 1.97 1.53
C LEU A 181 14.76 3.28 1.48
N LEU A 182 14.34 3.79 2.64
CA LEU A 182 13.51 4.99 2.82
C LEU A 182 14.34 6.27 2.71
N THR A 183 14.98 6.46 1.57
CA THR A 183 15.77 7.65 1.24
C THR A 183 14.89 8.76 0.66
N ARG A 184 15.41 9.99 0.62
CA ARG A 184 14.75 11.09 -0.09
C ARG A 184 14.35 10.68 -1.51
N ALA A 185 15.26 10.04 -2.25
CA ALA A 185 15.04 9.54 -3.60
C ALA A 185 13.82 8.60 -3.70
N ALA A 186 13.69 7.64 -2.77
CA ALA A 186 12.55 6.73 -2.72
C ALA A 186 11.22 7.46 -2.49
N PHE A 187 11.19 8.47 -1.61
CA PHE A 187 9.99 9.28 -1.39
C PHE A 187 9.60 10.11 -2.63
N GLU A 188 10.57 10.65 -3.39
CA GLU A 188 10.27 11.39 -4.62
C GLU A 188 9.71 10.46 -5.72
N ASN A 189 10.24 9.24 -5.84
CA ASN A 189 9.65 8.20 -6.70
C ASN A 189 8.22 7.86 -6.28
N ALA A 190 7.96 7.69 -4.97
CA ALA A 190 6.64 7.40 -4.44
C ALA A 190 5.63 8.52 -4.76
N ILE A 191 6.03 9.80 -4.71
CA ILE A 191 5.17 10.94 -5.10
C ILE A 191 4.79 10.87 -6.59
N ARG A 192 5.76 10.60 -7.47
CA ARG A 192 5.51 10.42 -8.92
C ARG A 192 4.59 9.23 -9.17
N ALA A 193 4.84 8.10 -8.50
CA ALA A 193 3.99 6.92 -8.58
C ALA A 193 2.56 7.25 -8.11
N ASN A 194 2.40 7.99 -7.01
CA ASN A 194 1.08 8.38 -6.51
C ASN A 194 0.28 9.21 -7.53
N ALA A 195 0.93 10.16 -8.18
CA ALA A 195 0.30 10.97 -9.24
C ALA A 195 -0.09 10.10 -10.45
N ALA A 196 0.77 9.15 -10.84
CA ALA A 196 0.52 8.26 -11.96
C ALA A 196 -0.61 7.27 -11.72
N ILE A 197 -0.81 6.81 -10.47
CA ILE A 197 -1.91 5.90 -10.14
C ILE A 197 -3.21 6.64 -9.77
N GLY A 198 -3.18 7.96 -9.59
CA GLY A 198 -4.33 8.72 -9.09
C GLY A 198 -4.66 8.37 -7.63
N GLY A 199 -3.62 8.22 -6.80
CA GLY A 199 -3.72 7.72 -5.44
C GLY A 199 -4.40 8.67 -4.46
N SER A 200 -4.83 8.11 -3.33
CA SER A 200 -5.50 8.81 -2.24
C SER A 200 -4.70 9.99 -1.69
N THR A 201 -5.37 11.09 -1.38
CA THR A 201 -4.78 12.27 -0.72
C THR A 201 -4.20 11.96 0.67
N ASN A 202 -4.68 10.91 1.33
CA ASN A 202 -4.13 10.45 2.61
C ASN A 202 -2.65 10.04 2.51
N ALA A 203 -2.16 9.67 1.32
CA ALA A 203 -0.75 9.37 1.09
C ALA A 203 0.18 10.52 1.47
N ALA A 204 -0.25 11.78 1.29
CA ALA A 204 0.54 12.95 1.70
C ALA A 204 0.81 12.99 3.20
N ILE A 205 -0.21 12.70 4.01
CA ILE A 205 -0.11 12.66 5.46
C ILE A 205 0.75 11.47 5.91
N HIS A 206 0.58 10.32 5.24
CA HIS A 206 1.27 9.08 5.58
C HIS A 206 2.75 9.12 5.23
N LEU A 207 3.12 9.54 4.01
CA LEU A 207 4.53 9.63 3.61
C LEU A 207 5.28 10.68 4.44
N LYS A 208 4.65 11.83 4.76
CA LYS A 208 5.25 12.81 5.68
C LYS A 208 5.55 12.21 7.04
N ALA A 209 4.63 11.41 7.58
CA ALA A 209 4.79 10.78 8.88
C ALA A 209 5.90 9.72 8.87
N ILE A 210 5.97 8.87 7.84
CA ILE A 210 7.04 7.86 7.69
C ILE A 210 8.40 8.55 7.51
N ALA A 211 8.49 9.55 6.64
CA ALA A 211 9.72 10.33 6.42
C ALA A 211 10.22 10.98 7.72
N GLY A 212 9.31 11.52 8.53
CA GLY A 212 9.64 12.10 9.84
C GLY A 212 10.20 11.10 10.86
N ARG A 213 9.82 9.81 10.79
CA ARG A 213 10.36 8.77 11.69
C ARG A 213 11.80 8.39 11.36
N ILE A 214 12.19 8.45 10.09
CA ILE A 214 13.52 8.09 9.60
C ILE A 214 14.43 9.31 9.35
N GLY A 215 13.94 10.53 9.66
CA GLY A 215 14.71 11.77 9.53
C GLY A 215 14.87 12.29 8.10
N VAL A 216 14.06 11.81 7.14
CA VAL A 216 14.04 12.36 5.78
C VAL A 216 13.17 13.61 5.75
N GLU A 217 13.75 14.71 5.28
CA GLU A 217 12.98 15.90 5.00
C GLU A 217 12.04 15.65 3.81
N LEU A 218 10.74 15.84 4.02
CA LEU A 218 9.71 15.77 2.98
C LEU A 218 8.67 16.83 3.30
N GLN A 219 8.56 17.89 2.53
CA GLN A 219 7.60 18.99 2.79
C GLN A 219 6.34 18.82 1.95
N LEU A 220 5.26 19.53 2.31
CA LEU A 220 4.03 19.48 1.52
C LEU A 220 4.27 20.03 0.10
N ASP A 221 5.10 21.06 -0.04
CA ASP A 221 5.45 21.65 -1.33
C ASP A 221 6.17 20.67 -2.27
N ASP A 222 6.81 19.63 -1.73
CA ASP A 222 7.43 18.57 -2.52
C ASP A 222 6.37 17.82 -3.35
N TRP A 223 5.15 17.65 -2.84
CA TRP A 223 4.05 17.00 -3.59
C TRP A 223 3.68 17.78 -4.84
N THR A 224 3.59 19.11 -4.71
CA THR A 224 3.31 20.00 -5.84
C THR A 224 4.49 20.02 -6.81
N ARG A 225 5.71 20.19 -6.31
CA ARG A 225 6.92 20.32 -7.14
C ARG A 225 7.24 19.04 -7.91
N ILE A 226 7.18 17.89 -7.24
CA ILE A 226 7.59 16.59 -7.80
C ILE A 226 6.45 15.96 -8.59
N GLY A 227 5.21 16.05 -8.12
CA GLY A 227 4.05 15.43 -8.77
C GLY A 227 3.61 16.15 -10.04
N ARG A 228 3.88 17.46 -10.18
CA ARG A 228 3.48 18.26 -11.34
C ARG A 228 4.04 17.69 -12.64
N GLY A 229 3.20 17.65 -13.67
CA GLY A 229 3.55 17.13 -14.99
C GLY A 229 3.45 15.60 -15.10
N THR A 230 3.03 14.90 -14.05
CA THR A 230 2.79 13.45 -14.10
C THR A 230 1.32 13.18 -14.45
N PRO A 231 1.02 12.56 -15.61
CA PRO A 231 -0.34 12.17 -15.94
C PRO A 231 -0.77 10.96 -15.12
N THR A 232 -2.05 10.91 -14.75
CA THR A 232 -2.65 9.68 -14.21
C THR A 232 -2.82 8.66 -15.34
N LEU A 233 -2.11 7.54 -15.22
CA LEU A 233 -2.04 6.46 -16.21
C LEU A 233 -3.06 5.35 -15.93
N VAL A 234 -3.52 5.24 -14.69
CA VAL A 234 -4.31 4.12 -14.20
C VAL A 234 -5.80 4.45 -14.24
N ASP A 235 -6.57 3.68 -15.03
CA ASP A 235 -8.02 3.84 -15.21
C ASP A 235 -8.81 3.08 -14.13
N LEU A 236 -8.66 3.47 -12.87
CA LEU A 236 -9.32 2.86 -11.72
C LEU A 236 -10.23 3.81 -10.97
N GLN A 237 -11.33 3.27 -10.43
CA GLN A 237 -12.17 4.00 -9.49
C GLN A 237 -11.34 4.48 -8.29
N PRO A 238 -11.58 5.70 -7.76
CA PRO A 238 -12.69 6.59 -8.10
C PRO A 238 -12.48 7.47 -9.35
N SER A 239 -11.26 7.56 -9.89
CA SER A 239 -10.91 8.46 -10.99
C SER A 239 -11.31 7.92 -12.38
N GLY A 240 -11.38 6.61 -12.50
CA GLY A 240 -11.61 5.86 -13.74
C GLY A 240 -12.66 4.79 -13.60
N ARG A 241 -12.57 3.75 -14.44
CA ARG A 241 -13.63 2.75 -14.66
C ARG A 241 -13.42 1.43 -13.94
N PHE A 242 -12.20 0.91 -13.95
CA PHE A 242 -11.91 -0.47 -13.52
C PHE A 242 -11.60 -0.57 -12.02
N LEU A 243 -11.31 -1.79 -11.55
CA LEU A 243 -10.97 -2.12 -10.17
C LEU A 243 -9.61 -2.81 -10.09
N MET A 244 -9.15 -3.08 -8.86
CA MET A 244 -7.79 -3.56 -8.62
C MET A 244 -7.48 -4.93 -9.25
N GLU A 245 -8.47 -5.79 -9.53
CA GLU A 245 -8.24 -7.03 -10.28
C GLU A 245 -7.70 -6.73 -11.68
N GLU A 246 -8.36 -5.84 -12.44
CA GLU A 246 -7.89 -5.45 -13.77
C GLU A 246 -6.52 -4.77 -13.71
N PHE A 247 -6.26 -3.95 -12.68
CA PHE A 247 -4.95 -3.33 -12.50
C PHE A 247 -3.85 -4.36 -12.31
N TYR A 248 -4.10 -5.39 -11.51
CA TYR A 248 -3.16 -6.48 -11.33
C TYR A 248 -2.91 -7.24 -12.63
N TYR A 249 -3.97 -7.65 -13.33
CA TYR A 249 -3.85 -8.40 -14.59
C TYR A 249 -3.20 -7.57 -15.71
N ALA A 250 -3.30 -6.24 -15.67
CA ALA A 250 -2.61 -5.32 -16.58
C ALA A 250 -1.11 -5.12 -16.28
N GLY A 251 -0.59 -5.72 -15.20
CA GLY A 251 0.82 -5.65 -14.80
C GLY A 251 1.08 -4.93 -13.47
N GLY A 252 0.04 -4.38 -12.84
CA GLY A 252 0.12 -3.73 -11.53
C GLY A 252 1.02 -2.50 -11.50
N LEU A 253 1.59 -2.22 -10.32
CA LEU A 253 2.47 -1.08 -10.14
C LEU A 253 3.77 -1.14 -10.96
N PRO A 254 4.42 -2.31 -11.15
CA PRO A 254 5.62 -2.38 -12.01
C PRO A 254 5.39 -1.83 -13.41
N ALA A 255 4.22 -2.11 -14.03
CA ALA A 255 3.88 -1.54 -15.34
C ALA A 255 3.77 -0.01 -15.31
N VAL A 256 3.27 0.58 -14.22
CA VAL A 256 3.20 2.04 -14.05
C VAL A 256 4.60 2.65 -13.89
N LEU A 257 5.43 2.06 -13.03
CA LEU A 257 6.81 2.51 -12.80
C LEU A 257 7.64 2.42 -14.06
N ARG A 258 7.47 1.35 -14.85
CA ARG A 258 8.08 1.18 -16.16
C ARG A 258 7.75 2.35 -17.08
N ARG A 259 6.47 2.68 -17.23
CA ARG A 259 6.00 3.78 -18.08
C ARG A 259 6.53 5.14 -17.61
N LEU A 260 6.68 5.34 -16.30
CA LEU A 260 7.32 6.54 -15.77
C LEU A 260 8.81 6.58 -16.13
N GLY A 261 9.55 5.48 -15.98
CA GLY A 261 10.97 5.45 -16.32
C GLY A 261 11.23 5.59 -17.83
N GLU A 262 10.47 4.92 -18.69
CA GLU A 262 10.55 5.07 -20.16
C GLU A 262 10.29 6.53 -20.61
N ALA A 263 9.45 7.26 -19.88
CA ALA A 263 9.16 8.67 -20.15
C ALA A 263 10.14 9.65 -19.47
N GLY A 264 11.18 9.16 -18.77
CA GLY A 264 12.08 10.01 -17.98
C GLY A 264 11.38 10.72 -16.81
N LEU A 265 10.26 10.18 -16.34
CA LEU A 265 9.44 10.72 -15.26
C LEU A 265 9.67 10.02 -13.92
N LEU A 266 10.47 8.96 -13.87
CA LEU A 266 10.94 8.34 -12.62
C LEU A 266 12.27 9.03 -12.23
N PRO A 267 12.30 9.88 -11.19
CA PRO A 267 13.44 10.76 -10.93
C PRO A 267 14.67 10.00 -10.44
N HIS A 268 14.50 8.88 -9.74
CA HIS A 268 15.61 8.13 -9.13
C HIS A 268 15.48 6.63 -9.44
N PRO A 269 15.70 6.20 -10.69
CA PRO A 269 15.55 4.79 -11.11
C PRO A 269 16.46 3.82 -10.32
N GLU A 270 17.61 4.29 -9.86
CA GLU A 270 18.63 3.55 -9.11
C GLU A 270 18.31 3.34 -7.62
N ALA A 271 17.19 3.86 -7.12
CA ALA A 271 16.82 3.73 -5.71
C ALA A 271 16.76 2.25 -5.27
N LEU A 272 17.48 1.90 -4.20
CA LEU A 272 17.58 0.55 -3.67
C LEU A 272 16.23 0.04 -3.15
N THR A 273 15.96 -1.25 -3.35
CA THR A 273 14.76 -1.92 -2.83
C THR A 273 15.11 -3.15 -1.99
N ALA A 274 14.12 -3.67 -1.27
CA ALA A 274 14.26 -4.75 -0.29
C ALA A 274 14.86 -6.04 -0.88
N ASN A 275 14.68 -6.30 -2.19
CA ASN A 275 15.26 -7.47 -2.86
C ASN A 275 16.72 -7.28 -3.31
N GLY A 276 17.36 -6.15 -2.95
CA GLY A 276 18.76 -5.85 -3.28
C GLY A 276 18.97 -5.25 -4.68
N ARG A 277 17.91 -5.11 -5.49
CA ARG A 277 17.95 -4.47 -6.82
C ARG A 277 17.44 -3.04 -6.75
N SER A 278 17.77 -2.24 -7.74
CA SER A 278 17.16 -0.91 -7.92
C SER A 278 15.68 -1.00 -8.33
N LEU A 279 14.95 0.08 -8.11
CA LEU A 279 13.53 0.18 -8.48
C LEU A 279 13.33 -0.05 -9.99
N TRP A 280 14.24 0.46 -10.82
CA TRP A 280 14.18 0.29 -12.27
C TRP A 280 14.46 -1.13 -12.74
N GLU A 281 15.48 -1.80 -12.19
CA GLU A 281 15.77 -3.21 -12.51
C GLU A 281 14.59 -4.14 -12.21
N ASN A 282 13.74 -3.77 -11.26
CA ASN A 282 12.54 -4.52 -10.91
C ASN A 282 11.36 -4.31 -11.85
N CYS A 283 11.40 -3.33 -12.77
CA CYS A 283 10.25 -2.99 -13.63
C CYS A 283 10.58 -2.72 -15.11
N GLN A 284 11.84 -2.76 -15.51
CA GLN A 284 12.23 -2.48 -16.90
C GLN A 284 11.79 -3.56 -17.91
N ASP A 285 11.62 -4.81 -17.46
CA ASP A 285 11.26 -5.98 -18.29
C ASP A 285 9.77 -6.30 -18.23
#